data_AF-A0A7L2FDQ4-F1
#
_entry.id   AF-A0A7L2FDQ4-F1
#
_cell.length_a   1.000
_cell.length_b   1.000
_cell.length_c   1.000
_cell.angle_alpha   90.00
_cell.angle_beta   90.00
_cell.angle_gamma   90.00
#
_symmetry.space_group_name_H-M   'P 1'
#
loop_
_entity.id
_entity.type
_entity.pdbx_description
1 polymer ?
#
loop_
_entity_poly.entity_id
_entity_poly.type
_entity_poly.pdbx_seq_one_letter_code
_entity_poly.pdbx_strand_id
1 'polypeptide(L)'
;QMMNGTCIIFICNRNPKLEWYCYLLILVCLFTLLTGFLGNMLALRHYVYCMKTWTTNTIFLFNLALCDFTWTLVAPFSVYYNIQKFAIYFSQEFYEIIGLFFSINIYGSVYFLTLISFDRYIGAVHPISSLTWWDKEKAVFCTIGVWIFIAIASGPEIYYTVAARRQHSITDHPDITEEPLQFAVPFTVSKIILRFLIPATVIFTCYMLTLKALLQFSKRQQRRNRLVRPLLLISAAMVVFAVSFIPYHVMMMVILIYRINCQPPCGNMGTLSAIYKVTEIICSINSCLDPIIFTIANKTFYERIKSIKCHPKCQYCCCLTGRV
;
A
#
# COMPACT_ATOMS: atom_id res chain seq x y z
N GLN A 1 -19.75 37.54 6.28
CA GLN A 1 -19.75 36.52 5.21
C GLN A 1 -18.57 35.57 5.45
N MET A 2 -18.79 34.47 6.16
CA MET A 2 -17.75 33.46 6.43
C MET A 2 -18.16 32.15 5.79
N MET A 3 -17.25 31.61 4.97
CA MET A 3 -17.41 30.39 4.19
C MET A 3 -17.50 29.16 5.10
N ASN A 4 -18.70 28.62 5.31
CA ASN A 4 -18.89 27.24 5.71
C ASN A 4 -18.88 26.39 4.43
N GLY A 5 -17.70 25.94 4.05
CA GLY A 5 -17.53 24.88 3.06
C GLY A 5 -16.69 23.79 3.69
N THR A 6 -17.13 22.54 3.58
CA THR A 6 -16.31 21.34 3.75
C THR A 6 -14.86 21.62 3.37
N CYS A 7 -13.97 21.55 4.35
CA CYS A 7 -12.56 21.92 4.20
C CYS A 7 -11.84 20.85 3.38
N ILE A 8 -12.07 20.83 2.07
CA ILE A 8 -11.14 20.21 1.12
C ILE A 8 -9.90 21.11 1.17
N ILE A 9 -8.89 20.67 1.92
CA ILE A 9 -7.67 21.45 2.11
C ILE A 9 -6.90 21.45 0.79
N PHE A 10 -7.18 22.42 -0.07
CA PHE A 10 -6.36 22.73 -1.24
C PHE A 10 -5.07 23.41 -0.77
N ILE A 11 -4.05 22.60 -0.53
CA ILE A 11 -2.78 23.03 0.06
C ILE A 11 -2.00 23.97 -0.88
N CYS A 12 -1.98 23.66 -2.17
CA CYS A 12 -1.24 24.44 -3.16
C CYS A 12 -1.82 25.84 -3.40
N ASN A 13 -3.08 26.03 -3.03
CA ASN A 13 -3.86 27.26 -3.13
C ASN A 13 -3.52 28.37 -2.12
N ARG A 14 -3.65 28.00 -0.84
CA ARG A 14 -4.08 28.96 0.19
C ARG A 14 -2.95 29.56 1.01
N ASN A 15 -1.70 29.10 0.84
CA ASN A 15 -0.59 29.51 1.68
C ASN A 15 0.72 29.59 0.88
N PRO A 16 1.29 30.78 0.61
CA PRO A 16 2.54 30.93 -0.13
C PRO A 16 3.73 30.24 0.57
N LYS A 17 3.62 29.94 1.86
CA LYS A 17 4.62 29.16 2.62
C LYS A 17 4.68 27.67 2.24
N LEU A 18 3.80 27.19 1.36
CA LEU A 18 3.61 25.76 1.08
C LEU A 18 3.76 25.40 -0.42
N GLU A 19 4.33 26.30 -1.22
CA GLU A 19 4.62 26.04 -2.65
C GLU A 19 5.59 24.85 -2.85
N TRP A 20 6.59 24.70 -1.97
CA TRP A 20 7.54 23.58 -2.01
C TRP A 20 6.85 22.21 -1.96
N TYR A 21 5.71 22.11 -1.28
CA TYR A 21 4.93 20.87 -1.18
C TYR A 21 4.32 20.49 -2.54
N CYS A 22 3.90 21.46 -3.34
CA CYS A 22 3.36 21.22 -4.68
C CYS A 22 4.40 20.66 -5.62
N TYR A 23 5.61 21.24 -5.60
CA TYR A 23 6.74 20.72 -6.36
C TYR A 23 7.13 19.31 -5.92
N LEU A 24 7.16 19.06 -4.61
CA LEU A 24 7.41 17.73 -4.05
C LEU A 24 6.37 16.71 -4.54
N LEU A 25 5.09 17.07 -4.49
CA LEU A 25 3.98 16.21 -4.88
C LEU A 25 3.98 15.91 -6.39
N ILE A 26 4.29 16.89 -7.24
CA ILE A 26 4.49 16.68 -8.69
C ILE A 26 5.70 15.77 -8.95
N LEU A 27 6.83 16.02 -8.27
CA LEU A 27 8.05 15.22 -8.43
C LEU A 27 7.82 13.76 -8.05
N VAL A 28 7.16 13.51 -6.91
CA VAL A 28 6.83 12.15 -6.48
C VAL A 28 5.81 11.51 -7.41
N CYS A 29 4.84 12.27 -7.94
CA CYS A 29 3.91 11.76 -8.96
C CYS A 29 4.64 11.28 -10.22
N LEU A 30 5.58 12.08 -10.74
CA LEU A 30 6.38 11.72 -11.91
C LEU A 30 7.23 10.47 -11.63
N PHE A 31 7.86 10.40 -10.46
CA PHE A 31 8.58 9.21 -10.02
C PHE A 31 7.67 7.97 -9.93
N THR A 32 6.46 8.16 -9.40
CA THR A 32 5.45 7.10 -9.25
C THR A 32 4.98 6.56 -10.60
N LEU A 33 4.75 7.45 -11.57
CA LEU A 33 4.41 7.07 -12.94
C LEU A 33 5.56 6.36 -13.66
N LEU A 34 6.79 6.83 -13.52
CA LEU A 34 7.91 6.23 -14.22
C LEU A 34 8.30 4.88 -13.62
N THR A 35 8.39 4.81 -12.29
CA THR A 35 8.93 3.63 -11.60
C THR A 35 7.82 2.68 -11.17
N GLY A 36 6.79 3.21 -10.51
CA GLY A 36 5.68 2.42 -9.99
C GLY A 36 4.82 1.85 -11.11
N PHE A 37 4.29 2.67 -12.01
CA PHE A 37 3.40 2.19 -13.07
C PHE A 37 4.12 1.23 -14.04
N LEU A 38 5.26 1.63 -14.61
CA LEU A 38 6.00 0.76 -15.54
C LEU A 38 6.54 -0.48 -14.84
N GLY A 39 7.09 -0.35 -13.63
CA GLY A 39 7.66 -1.47 -12.87
C GLY A 39 6.61 -2.51 -12.50
N ASN A 40 5.47 -2.08 -11.94
CA ASN A 40 4.40 -3.00 -11.57
C ASN A 40 3.69 -3.58 -12.79
N MET A 41 3.49 -2.81 -13.87
CA MET A 41 2.96 -3.33 -15.13
C MET A 41 3.86 -4.44 -15.71
N LEU A 42 5.18 -4.23 -15.73
CA LEU A 42 6.13 -5.24 -16.20
C LEU A 42 6.14 -6.48 -15.29
N ALA A 43 6.05 -6.30 -13.98
CA ALA A 43 5.95 -7.39 -13.02
C ALA A 43 4.67 -8.21 -13.24
N LEU A 44 3.51 -7.55 -13.34
CA LEU A 44 2.23 -8.20 -13.64
C LEU A 44 2.27 -8.94 -14.97
N ARG A 45 2.81 -8.32 -16.03
CA ARG A 45 3.00 -8.97 -17.33
C ARG A 45 3.86 -10.23 -17.20
N HIS A 46 4.93 -10.17 -16.41
CA HIS A 46 5.79 -11.33 -16.19
C HIS A 46 5.05 -12.45 -15.45
N TYR A 47 4.31 -12.13 -14.39
CA TYR A 47 3.54 -13.12 -13.64
C TYR A 47 2.44 -13.77 -14.49
N VAL A 48 1.75 -13.02 -15.35
CA VAL A 48 0.67 -13.54 -16.19
C VAL A 48 1.20 -14.36 -17.37
N TYR A 49 2.19 -13.85 -18.10
CA TYR A 49 2.58 -14.41 -19.40
C TYR A 49 3.89 -15.20 -19.39
N CYS A 50 4.77 -15.00 -18.40
CA CYS A 50 6.10 -15.61 -18.38
C CYS A 50 6.29 -16.63 -17.26
N MET A 51 5.50 -16.56 -16.18
CA MET A 51 5.59 -17.52 -15.09
C MET A 51 4.88 -18.81 -15.46
N LYS A 52 5.65 -19.90 -15.48
CA LYS A 52 5.16 -21.26 -15.77
C LYS A 52 4.56 -21.95 -14.55
N THR A 53 5.01 -21.58 -13.35
CA THR A 53 4.65 -22.24 -12.09
C THR A 53 4.37 -21.21 -11.00
N TRP A 54 3.21 -21.32 -10.36
CA TRP A 54 2.82 -20.47 -9.25
C TRP A 54 3.20 -21.11 -7.92
N THR A 55 4.01 -20.40 -7.13
CA THR A 55 4.33 -20.71 -5.73
C THR A 55 3.56 -19.77 -4.79
N THR A 56 3.48 -20.13 -3.51
CA THR A 56 2.90 -19.29 -2.44
C THR A 56 3.44 -17.86 -2.49
N ASN A 57 4.77 -17.72 -2.59
CA ASN A 57 5.43 -16.43 -2.70
C ASN A 57 5.01 -15.63 -3.93
N THR A 58 4.97 -16.26 -5.11
CA THR A 58 4.57 -15.56 -6.35
C THR A 58 3.12 -15.11 -6.35
N ILE A 59 2.23 -15.85 -5.66
CA ILE A 59 0.82 -15.45 -5.50
C ILE A 59 0.74 -14.14 -4.71
N PHE A 60 1.43 -14.04 -3.57
CA PHE A 60 1.40 -12.81 -2.78
C PHE A 60 2.09 -11.64 -3.49
N LEU A 61 3.21 -11.89 -4.16
CA LEU A 61 3.91 -10.85 -4.94
C LEU A 61 3.08 -10.32 -6.11
N PHE A 62 2.31 -11.19 -6.77
CA PHE A 62 1.38 -10.78 -7.82
C PHE A 62 0.29 -9.85 -7.28
N ASN A 63 -0.31 -10.20 -6.13
CA ASN A 63 -1.35 -9.38 -5.53
C ASN A 63 -0.83 -8.07 -4.96
N LEU A 64 0.38 -8.06 -4.39
CA LEU A 64 1.08 -6.84 -3.99
C LEU A 64 1.27 -5.91 -5.21
N ALA A 65 1.81 -6.45 -6.31
CA ALA A 65 1.97 -5.69 -7.56
C ALA A 65 0.63 -5.19 -8.13
N LEU A 66 -0.48 -5.90 -7.88
CA LEU A 66 -1.83 -5.46 -8.27
C LEU A 66 -2.30 -4.26 -7.43
N CYS A 67 -2.11 -4.32 -6.10
CA CYS A 67 -2.37 -3.19 -5.19
C CYS A 67 -1.53 -1.96 -5.58
N ASP A 68 -0.25 -2.15 -5.89
CA ASP A 68 0.65 -1.07 -6.28
C ASP A 68 0.30 -0.48 -7.64
N PHE A 69 0.02 -1.34 -8.64
CA PHE A 69 -0.38 -0.91 -9.97
C PHE A 69 -1.66 -0.07 -9.94
N THR A 70 -2.69 -0.55 -9.23
CA THR A 70 -3.98 0.15 -9.14
C THR A 70 -3.84 1.54 -8.51
N TRP A 71 -3.01 1.71 -7.47
CA TRP A 71 -2.72 3.05 -6.94
C TRP A 71 -1.91 3.91 -7.91
N THR A 72 -0.87 3.37 -8.54
CA THR A 72 -0.03 4.16 -9.47
C THR A 72 -0.82 4.69 -10.67
N LEU A 73 -1.90 4.01 -11.06
CA LEU A 73 -2.85 4.46 -12.09
C LEU A 73 -3.70 5.65 -11.60
N VAL A 74 -4.08 5.66 -10.33
CA VAL A 74 -4.99 6.65 -9.74
C VAL A 74 -4.25 7.86 -9.12
N ALA A 75 -2.99 7.69 -8.74
CA ALA A 75 -2.15 8.70 -8.10
C ALA A 75 -2.05 10.05 -8.86
N PRO A 76 -1.96 10.09 -10.21
CA PRO A 76 -1.92 11.36 -10.95
C PRO A 76 -3.21 12.17 -10.79
N PHE A 77 -4.35 11.48 -10.67
CA PHE A 77 -5.61 12.14 -10.40
C PHE A 77 -5.62 12.72 -8.98
N SER A 78 -5.14 11.98 -7.99
CA SER A 78 -4.98 12.53 -6.63
C SER A 78 -4.16 13.83 -6.66
N VAL A 79 -3.05 13.84 -7.39
CA VAL A 79 -2.20 15.03 -7.56
C VAL A 79 -2.94 16.18 -8.25
N TYR A 80 -3.65 15.89 -9.34
CA TYR A 80 -4.46 16.86 -10.06
C TYR A 80 -5.51 17.52 -9.16
N TYR A 81 -6.24 16.73 -8.37
CA TYR A 81 -7.24 17.24 -7.41
C TYR A 81 -6.60 18.06 -6.28
N ASN A 82 -5.36 17.78 -5.88
CA ASN A 82 -4.66 18.59 -4.87
C ASN A 82 -4.16 19.94 -5.43
N ILE A 83 -3.93 20.05 -6.75
CA ILE A 83 -3.37 21.23 -7.42
C ILE A 83 -4.45 22.18 -7.97
N GLN A 84 -5.53 21.67 -8.55
CA GLN A 84 -6.52 22.51 -9.23
C GLN A 84 -7.34 23.40 -8.28
N LYS A 85 -7.57 24.66 -8.68
CA LYS A 85 -8.28 25.68 -7.87
C LYS A 85 -9.79 25.77 -8.09
N PHE A 86 -10.38 25.18 -9.13
CA PHE A 86 -11.74 25.53 -9.55
C PHE A 86 -12.52 24.36 -10.18
N ALA A 87 -13.84 24.44 -9.96
CA ALA A 87 -14.94 23.58 -10.44
C ALA A 87 -15.24 22.34 -9.60
N ILE A 88 -16.00 22.63 -8.54
CA ILE A 88 -16.85 21.82 -7.64
C ILE A 88 -17.81 20.85 -8.38
N TYR A 89 -17.69 20.64 -9.69
CA TYR A 89 -18.69 19.93 -10.50
C TYR A 89 -18.25 18.55 -11.03
N PHE A 90 -16.96 18.21 -11.09
CA PHE A 90 -16.54 16.85 -11.42
C PHE A 90 -16.45 15.98 -10.15
N SER A 91 -17.65 15.52 -9.75
CA SER A 91 -18.00 14.48 -8.78
C SER A 91 -17.08 14.30 -7.57
N GLN A 92 -17.54 14.77 -6.40
CA GLN A 92 -17.02 14.37 -5.07
C GLN A 92 -16.91 12.84 -4.90
N GLU A 93 -17.71 12.08 -5.67
CA GLU A 93 -17.62 10.62 -5.81
C GLU A 93 -16.26 10.14 -6.36
N PHE A 94 -15.65 10.87 -7.29
CA PHE A 94 -14.34 10.52 -7.83
C PHE A 94 -13.22 10.76 -6.82
N TYR A 95 -13.33 11.78 -5.96
CA TYR A 95 -12.41 11.96 -4.83
C TYR A 95 -12.52 10.83 -3.80
N GLU A 96 -13.74 10.36 -3.53
CA GLU A 96 -13.98 9.19 -2.68
C GLU A 96 -13.40 7.92 -3.29
N ILE A 97 -13.54 7.73 -4.61
CA ILE A 97 -12.90 6.63 -5.35
C ILE A 97 -11.37 6.70 -5.19
N ILE A 98 -10.74 7.88 -5.36
CA ILE A 98 -9.29 8.04 -5.14
C ILE A 98 -8.90 7.60 -3.72
N GLY A 99 -9.66 8.02 -2.69
CA GLY A 99 -9.44 7.60 -1.31
C GLY A 99 -9.59 6.10 -1.10
N LEU A 100 -10.55 5.47 -1.77
CA LEU A 100 -10.75 4.02 -1.74
C LEU A 100 -9.55 3.28 -2.34
N PHE A 101 -9.07 3.69 -3.52
CA PHE A 101 -7.88 3.08 -4.14
C PHE A 101 -6.63 3.27 -3.28
N PHE A 102 -6.48 4.42 -2.63
CA PHE A 102 -5.40 4.65 -1.66
C PHE A 102 -5.49 3.70 -0.46
N SER A 103 -6.68 3.51 0.11
CA SER A 103 -6.92 2.56 1.20
C SER A 103 -6.64 1.12 0.78
N ILE A 104 -7.13 0.70 -0.39
CA ILE A 104 -6.87 -0.64 -0.95
C ILE A 104 -5.36 -0.86 -1.12
N ASN A 105 -4.64 0.14 -1.60
CA ASN A 105 -3.20 0.06 -1.77
C ASN A 105 -2.47 -0.07 -0.43
N ILE A 106 -2.67 0.85 0.52
CA ILE A 106 -1.95 0.80 1.79
C ILE A 106 -2.21 -0.52 2.51
N TYR A 107 -3.48 -0.88 2.71
CA TYR A 107 -3.82 -2.05 3.50
C TYR A 107 -3.58 -3.35 2.72
N GLY A 108 -3.81 -3.35 1.41
CA GLY A 108 -3.37 -4.43 0.53
C GLY A 108 -1.88 -4.71 0.67
N SER A 109 -1.05 -3.69 0.50
CA SER A 109 0.40 -3.83 0.59
C SER A 109 0.84 -4.29 1.99
N VAL A 110 0.28 -3.74 3.07
CA VAL A 110 0.57 -4.18 4.45
C VAL A 110 0.23 -5.66 4.66
N TYR A 111 -0.96 -6.13 4.25
CA TYR A 111 -1.35 -7.52 4.44
C TYR A 111 -0.57 -8.48 3.52
N PHE A 112 -0.33 -8.13 2.26
CA PHE A 112 0.48 -8.96 1.38
C PHE A 112 1.94 -9.03 1.83
N LEU A 113 2.52 -7.92 2.33
CA LEU A 113 3.85 -7.94 2.96
C LEU A 113 3.87 -8.79 4.23
N THR A 114 2.77 -8.83 4.99
CA THR A 114 2.63 -9.73 6.14
C THR A 114 2.66 -11.20 5.71
N LEU A 115 1.88 -11.56 4.68
CA LEU A 115 1.87 -12.92 4.14
C LEU A 115 3.21 -13.32 3.51
N ILE A 116 3.88 -12.40 2.81
CA ILE A 116 5.23 -12.61 2.28
C ILE A 116 6.22 -12.84 3.43
N SER A 117 6.17 -12.03 4.48
CA SER A 117 7.04 -12.17 5.65
C SER A 117 6.84 -13.50 6.36
N PHE A 118 5.58 -13.93 6.50
CA PHE A 118 5.22 -15.22 7.05
C PHE A 118 5.70 -16.39 6.18
N ASP A 119 5.48 -16.33 4.86
CA ASP A 119 5.97 -17.31 3.89
C ASP A 119 7.49 -17.48 3.97
N ARG A 120 8.22 -16.37 4.11
CA ARG A 120 9.69 -16.38 4.29
C ARG A 120 10.11 -16.96 5.63
N TYR A 121 9.39 -16.66 6.71
CA TYR A 121 9.61 -17.25 8.02
C TYR A 121 9.45 -18.76 8.01
N ILE A 122 8.33 -19.25 7.47
CA ILE A 122 8.02 -20.68 7.41
C ILE A 122 9.08 -21.42 6.58
N GLY A 123 9.47 -20.88 5.42
CA GLY A 123 10.53 -21.48 4.59
C GLY A 123 11.93 -21.47 5.23
N ALA A 124 12.25 -20.46 6.04
CA ALA A 124 13.55 -20.34 6.68
C ALA A 124 13.67 -21.14 7.99
N VAL A 125 12.60 -21.20 8.79
CA VAL A 125 12.61 -21.82 10.13
C VAL A 125 12.12 -23.26 10.09
N HIS A 126 11.16 -23.57 9.21
CA HIS A 126 10.51 -24.88 9.12
C HIS A 126 10.60 -25.48 7.71
N PRO A 127 11.80 -25.67 7.13
CA PRO A 127 11.97 -26.03 5.71
C PRO A 127 11.38 -27.39 5.32
N ILE A 128 11.22 -28.33 6.27
CA ILE A 128 10.67 -29.67 6.00
C ILE A 128 9.15 -29.69 6.28
N SER A 129 8.71 -29.12 7.40
CA SER A 129 7.28 -29.07 7.75
C SER A 129 6.48 -28.11 6.86
N SER A 130 7.13 -27.11 6.27
CA SER A 130 6.47 -26.19 5.34
C SER A 130 6.00 -26.88 4.06
N LEU A 131 6.74 -27.89 3.58
CA LEU A 131 6.40 -28.65 2.38
C LEU A 131 5.08 -29.43 2.51
N THR A 132 4.67 -29.77 3.73
CA THR A 132 3.46 -30.58 3.98
C THR A 132 2.26 -29.72 4.37
N TRP A 133 2.45 -28.63 5.11
CA TRP A 133 1.34 -27.83 5.67
C TRP A 133 1.19 -26.43 5.09
N TRP A 134 2.13 -25.92 4.28
CA TRP A 134 2.01 -24.62 3.63
C TRP A 134 2.13 -24.77 2.12
N ASP A 135 1.00 -24.66 1.44
CA ASP A 135 0.87 -24.93 0.01
C ASP A 135 0.19 -23.76 -0.73
N LYS A 136 0.15 -23.88 -2.06
CA LYS A 136 -0.46 -22.88 -2.95
C LYS A 136 -1.94 -22.63 -2.65
N GLU A 137 -2.69 -23.64 -2.22
CA GLU A 137 -4.13 -23.54 -2.02
C GLU A 137 -4.43 -22.68 -0.79
N LYS A 138 -3.66 -22.89 0.28
CA LYS A 138 -3.69 -22.04 1.48
C LYS A 138 -3.28 -20.61 1.17
N ALA A 139 -2.26 -20.40 0.33
CA ALA A 139 -1.88 -19.06 -0.08
C ALA A 139 -3.00 -18.35 -0.87
N VAL A 140 -3.69 -19.05 -1.77
CA VAL A 140 -4.88 -18.51 -2.48
C VAL A 140 -5.99 -18.19 -1.48
N PHE A 141 -6.28 -19.08 -0.54
CA PHE A 141 -7.30 -18.85 0.48
C PHE A 141 -6.99 -17.61 1.34
N CYS A 142 -5.76 -17.47 1.84
CA CYS A 142 -5.32 -16.28 2.56
C CYS A 142 -5.45 -15.01 1.71
N THR A 143 -5.13 -15.10 0.42
CA THR A 143 -5.23 -13.98 -0.52
C THR A 143 -6.68 -13.52 -0.70
N ILE A 144 -7.60 -14.47 -0.89
CA ILE A 144 -9.04 -14.17 -0.97
C ILE A 144 -9.52 -13.53 0.34
N GLY A 145 -9.10 -14.06 1.48
CA GLY A 145 -9.42 -13.50 2.79
C GLY A 145 -8.95 -12.05 2.96
N VAL A 146 -7.74 -11.72 2.49
CA VAL A 146 -7.21 -10.34 2.51
C VAL A 146 -8.08 -9.41 1.66
N TRP A 147 -8.43 -9.81 0.44
CA TRP A 147 -9.29 -8.99 -0.43
C TRP A 147 -10.68 -8.75 0.17
N ILE A 148 -11.31 -9.80 0.71
CA ILE A 148 -12.60 -9.69 1.41
C ILE A 148 -12.47 -8.75 2.61
N PHE A 149 -11.43 -8.93 3.43
CA PHE A 149 -11.19 -8.08 4.59
C PHE A 149 -11.05 -6.61 4.20
N ILE A 150 -10.22 -6.31 3.19
CA ILE A 150 -10.03 -4.94 2.70
C ILE A 150 -11.34 -4.35 2.18
N ALA A 151 -12.11 -5.11 1.40
CA ALA A 151 -13.41 -4.66 0.88
C ALA A 151 -14.40 -4.31 2.01
N ILE A 152 -14.53 -5.19 3.02
CA ILE A 152 -15.39 -4.94 4.19
C ILE A 152 -14.87 -3.75 4.99
N ALA A 153 -13.56 -3.69 5.21
CA ALA A 153 -12.91 -2.64 5.98
C ALA A 153 -13.02 -1.26 5.31
N SER A 154 -13.07 -1.19 3.99
CA SER A 154 -13.29 0.04 3.24
C SER A 154 -14.74 0.52 3.25
N GLY A 155 -15.72 -0.34 3.55
CA GLY A 155 -17.15 0.00 3.58
C GLY A 155 -17.51 1.15 4.53
N PRO A 156 -17.09 1.12 5.81
CA PRO A 156 -17.39 2.20 6.74
C PRO A 156 -16.74 3.54 6.37
N GLU A 157 -15.57 3.53 5.71
CA GLU A 157 -14.95 4.77 5.21
C GLU A 157 -15.83 5.48 4.18
N ILE A 158 -16.40 4.71 3.26
CA ILE A 158 -17.37 5.21 2.28
C ILE A 158 -18.66 5.66 2.98
N TYR A 159 -19.12 4.90 3.98
CA TYR A 159 -20.33 5.27 4.73
C TYR A 159 -20.17 6.58 5.49
N TYR A 160 -19.05 6.80 6.18
CA TYR A 160 -18.80 8.04 6.92
C TYR A 160 -18.65 9.25 5.99
N THR A 161 -17.97 9.12 4.85
CA THR A 161 -17.88 10.21 3.87
C THR A 161 -19.26 10.57 3.29
N VAL A 162 -20.11 9.57 3.07
CA VAL A 162 -21.49 9.75 2.57
C VAL A 162 -22.45 10.22 3.67
N ALA A 163 -22.27 9.82 4.93
CA ALA A 163 -23.08 10.27 6.06
C ALA A 163 -22.80 11.74 6.38
N ALA A 164 -21.52 12.14 6.44
CA ALA A 164 -21.11 13.54 6.56
C ALA A 164 -21.65 14.40 5.40
N ARG A 165 -21.76 13.83 4.18
CA ARG A 165 -22.39 14.47 3.01
C ARG A 165 -23.87 14.80 3.24
N ARG A 166 -24.64 13.88 3.83
CA ARG A 166 -26.08 14.07 4.07
C ARG A 166 -26.35 15.10 5.17
N GLN A 167 -25.45 15.19 6.16
CA GLN A 167 -25.53 16.19 7.22
C GLN A 167 -25.20 17.59 6.69
N HIS A 168 -24.19 17.73 5.83
CA HIS A 168 -23.83 19.03 5.24
C HIS A 168 -24.89 19.60 4.29
N SER A 169 -25.65 18.75 3.58
CA SER A 169 -26.76 19.21 2.72
C SER A 169 -28.02 19.66 3.46
N ILE A 170 -28.17 19.26 4.73
CA ILE A 170 -29.36 19.56 5.55
C ILE A 170 -29.11 20.77 6.48
N THR A 171 -27.86 21.12 6.74
CA THR A 171 -27.49 22.07 7.79
C THR A 171 -27.15 23.45 7.25
N ASP A 172 -28.18 24.19 6.82
CA ASP A 172 -28.15 25.66 6.62
C ASP A 172 -28.57 26.42 7.91
N HIS A 173 -28.59 25.73 9.06
CA HIS A 173 -28.85 26.29 10.38
C HIS A 173 -27.73 25.93 11.35
N PRO A 174 -27.23 26.87 12.18
CA PRO A 174 -26.09 26.67 13.04
C PRO A 174 -26.54 25.97 14.33
N ASP A 175 -27.03 24.74 14.22
CA ASP A 175 -27.13 23.87 15.38
C ASP A 175 -26.03 22.84 15.28
N ILE A 176 -25.06 22.99 16.18
CA ILE A 176 -23.90 22.13 16.35
C ILE A 176 -24.44 20.77 16.80
N THR A 177 -24.88 19.97 15.84
CA THR A 177 -25.20 18.58 16.10
C THR A 177 -23.85 17.88 16.13
N GLU A 178 -23.39 17.53 17.32
CA GLU A 178 -22.22 16.68 17.53
C GLU A 178 -22.34 15.45 16.61
N GLU A 179 -21.55 15.41 15.53
CA GLU A 179 -21.33 14.17 14.78
C GLU A 179 -20.87 13.09 15.77
N PRO A 180 -21.22 11.80 15.56
CA PRO A 180 -21.10 10.77 16.58
C PRO A 180 -19.63 10.39 16.81
N LEU A 181 -18.91 11.22 17.58
CA LEU A 181 -17.55 11.00 18.03
C LEU A 181 -17.40 9.63 18.71
N GLN A 182 -18.49 9.15 19.32
CA GLN A 182 -18.63 7.84 19.96
C GLN A 182 -18.36 6.65 19.02
N PHE A 183 -18.60 6.76 17.71
CA PHE A 183 -18.31 5.68 16.75
C PHE A 183 -17.07 5.95 15.89
N ALA A 184 -16.77 7.21 15.58
CA ALA A 184 -15.61 7.59 14.77
C ALA A 184 -14.27 7.27 15.46
N VAL A 185 -14.20 7.44 16.78
CA VAL A 185 -12.99 7.19 17.57
C VAL A 185 -12.68 5.69 17.67
N PRO A 186 -13.60 4.81 18.14
CA PRO A 186 -13.36 3.36 18.14
C PRO A 186 -13.07 2.82 16.74
N PHE A 187 -13.73 3.34 15.71
CA PHE A 187 -13.46 2.95 14.33
C PHE A 187 -12.03 3.29 13.91
N THR A 188 -11.56 4.51 14.13
CA THR A 188 -10.21 4.94 13.77
C THR A 188 -9.14 4.18 14.57
N VAL A 189 -9.38 3.95 15.87
CA VAL A 189 -8.51 3.12 16.71
C VAL A 189 -8.47 1.67 16.20
N SER A 190 -9.62 1.06 15.89
CA SER A 190 -9.69 -0.29 15.34
C SER A 190 -8.97 -0.39 13.99
N LYS A 191 -9.07 0.64 13.15
CA LYS A 191 -8.38 0.74 11.86
C LYS A 191 -6.86 0.69 12.05
N ILE A 192 -6.31 1.45 13.00
CA ILE A 192 -4.86 1.49 13.23
C ILE A 192 -4.37 0.21 13.90
N ILE A 193 -5.12 -0.36 14.84
CA ILE A 193 -4.74 -1.60 15.51
C ILE A 193 -4.79 -2.77 14.52
N LEU A 194 -5.96 -3.00 13.90
CA LEU A 194 -6.21 -4.18 13.07
C LEU A 194 -5.47 -4.12 11.74
N ARG A 195 -5.41 -2.94 11.10
CA ARG A 195 -4.86 -2.80 9.74
C ARG A 195 -3.40 -2.39 9.69
N PHE A 196 -2.81 -2.00 10.83
CA PHE A 196 -1.40 -1.63 10.86
C PHE A 196 -0.61 -2.26 12.01
N LEU A 197 -0.97 -2.05 13.28
CA LEU A 197 -0.15 -2.53 14.40
C LEU A 197 -0.02 -4.06 14.42
N ILE A 198 -1.12 -4.80 14.27
CA ILE A 198 -1.08 -6.27 14.21
C ILE A 198 -0.23 -6.73 13.02
N PRO A 199 -0.50 -6.34 11.77
CA PRO A 199 0.37 -6.66 10.62
C PRO A 199 1.84 -6.30 10.83
N ALA A 200 2.14 -5.10 11.32
CA ALA A 200 3.51 -4.64 11.56
C ALA A 200 4.22 -5.52 12.57
N THR A 201 3.59 -5.87 13.70
CA THR A 201 4.18 -6.77 14.69
C THR A 201 4.49 -8.15 14.11
N VAL A 202 3.60 -8.69 13.28
CA VAL A 202 3.81 -9.97 12.58
C VAL A 202 4.99 -9.86 11.60
N ILE A 203 5.05 -8.80 10.79
CA ILE A 203 6.14 -8.54 9.84
C ILE A 203 7.49 -8.48 10.58
N PHE A 204 7.61 -7.64 11.62
CA PHE A 204 8.84 -7.51 12.40
C PHE A 204 9.24 -8.82 13.07
N THR A 205 8.29 -9.56 13.64
CA THR A 205 8.58 -10.85 14.30
C THR A 205 9.05 -11.89 13.28
N CYS A 206 8.33 -12.05 12.17
CA CYS A 206 8.70 -12.97 11.09
C CYS A 206 10.09 -12.63 10.53
N TYR A 207 10.38 -11.34 10.36
CA TYR A 207 11.70 -10.87 9.93
C TYR A 207 12.81 -11.28 10.89
N MET A 208 12.67 -10.98 12.19
CA MET A 208 13.70 -11.29 13.18
C MET A 208 13.97 -12.79 13.26
N LEU A 209 12.92 -13.62 13.18
CA LEU A 209 13.04 -15.07 13.17
C LEU A 209 13.70 -15.60 11.88
N THR A 210 13.32 -15.07 10.73
CA THR A 210 13.92 -15.40 9.42
C THR A 210 15.40 -15.04 9.40
N LEU A 211 15.74 -13.83 9.84
CA LEU A 211 17.11 -13.33 9.95
C LEU A 211 17.95 -14.24 10.86
N LYS A 212 17.44 -14.58 12.05
CA LYS A 212 18.11 -15.48 12.99
C LYS A 212 18.38 -16.84 12.37
N ALA A 213 17.38 -17.44 11.70
CA ALA A 213 17.55 -18.74 11.05
C ALA A 213 18.60 -18.69 9.94
N LEU A 214 18.52 -17.70 9.04
CA LEU A 214 19.47 -17.54 7.93
C LEU A 214 20.91 -17.31 8.44
N LEU A 215 21.08 -16.53 9.50
CA LEU A 215 22.41 -16.33 10.13
C LEU A 215 22.94 -17.62 10.76
N GLN A 216 22.09 -18.43 11.39
CA GLN A 216 22.47 -19.74 11.93
C GLN A 216 22.88 -20.72 10.82
N PHE A 217 22.12 -20.79 9.72
CA PHE A 217 22.47 -21.62 8.55
C PHE A 217 23.79 -21.18 7.91
N SER A 218 24.03 -19.87 7.80
CA SER A 218 25.28 -19.31 7.26
C SER A 218 26.51 -19.75 8.07
N LYS A 219 26.39 -19.73 9.42
CA LYS A 219 27.45 -20.19 10.32
C LYS A 219 27.71 -21.69 10.20
N ARG A 220 26.65 -22.51 10.08
CA ARG A 220 26.76 -23.97 10.04
C ARG A 220 27.35 -24.52 8.74
N GLN A 221 27.07 -23.90 7.59
CA GLN A 221 27.35 -24.52 6.28
C GLN A 221 28.45 -23.83 5.48
N GLN A 222 29.16 -22.86 6.07
CA GLN A 222 30.24 -22.08 5.44
C GLN A 222 29.89 -21.51 4.04
N ARG A 223 28.59 -21.37 3.75
CA ARG A 223 28.01 -20.87 2.48
C ARG A 223 27.59 -19.41 2.59
N ARG A 224 28.40 -18.58 3.27
CA ARG A 224 28.12 -17.16 3.56
C ARG A 224 27.68 -16.41 2.30
N ASN A 225 28.38 -16.61 1.18
CA ASN A 225 28.14 -15.86 -0.07
C ASN A 225 26.78 -16.15 -0.73
N ARG A 226 26.13 -17.31 -0.46
CA ARG A 226 24.80 -17.62 -1.04
C ARG A 226 23.64 -17.00 -0.26
N LEU A 227 23.87 -16.59 1.00
CA LEU A 227 22.82 -16.08 1.91
C LEU A 227 22.84 -14.55 2.06
N VAL A 228 23.93 -13.87 1.68
CA VAL A 228 24.06 -12.40 1.73
C VAL A 228 22.94 -11.71 0.95
N ARG A 229 22.64 -12.21 -0.25
CA ARG A 229 21.66 -11.57 -1.13
C ARG A 229 20.22 -11.69 -0.61
N PRO A 230 19.70 -12.87 -0.23
CA PRO A 230 18.42 -12.99 0.45
C PRO A 230 18.29 -12.09 1.68
N LEU A 231 19.35 -12.04 2.50
CA LEU A 231 19.38 -11.18 3.69
C LEU A 231 19.26 -9.70 3.36
N LEU A 232 20.04 -9.22 2.37
CA LEU A 232 20.02 -7.83 1.94
C LEU A 232 18.64 -7.41 1.43
N LEU A 233 17.99 -8.27 0.65
CA LEU A 233 16.66 -8.00 0.08
C LEU A 233 15.59 -7.91 1.15
N ILE A 234 15.57 -8.88 2.08
CA ILE A 234 14.61 -8.88 3.17
C ILE A 234 14.86 -7.66 4.08
N SER A 235 16.12 -7.34 4.38
CA SER A 235 16.45 -6.13 5.16
C SER A 235 16.03 -4.84 4.45
N ALA A 236 16.19 -4.77 3.12
CA ALA A 236 15.77 -3.62 2.33
C ALA A 236 14.25 -3.46 2.34
N ALA A 237 13.51 -4.55 2.11
CA ALA A 237 12.04 -4.54 2.17
C ALA A 237 11.52 -4.09 3.55
N MET A 238 12.17 -4.51 4.63
CA MET A 238 11.82 -4.08 6.00
C MET A 238 12.06 -2.60 6.24
N VAL A 239 13.19 -2.06 5.78
CA VAL A 239 13.48 -0.63 5.89
C VAL A 239 12.47 0.19 5.09
N VAL A 240 12.15 -0.25 3.87
CA VAL A 240 11.14 0.41 3.04
C VAL A 240 9.78 0.39 3.73
N PHE A 241 9.33 -0.76 4.24
CA PHE A 241 8.08 -0.85 5.00
C PHE A 241 8.08 0.12 6.20
N ALA A 242 9.13 0.11 7.01
CA ALA A 242 9.22 0.95 8.21
C ALA A 242 9.18 2.44 7.86
N VAL A 243 9.97 2.88 6.89
CA VAL A 243 10.06 4.28 6.48
C VAL A 243 8.78 4.75 5.77
N SER A 244 8.13 3.88 5.00
CA SER A 244 6.92 4.24 4.25
C SER A 244 5.65 4.25 5.11
N PHE A 245 5.41 3.21 5.91
CA PHE A 245 4.13 3.05 6.59
C PHE A 245 4.08 3.61 8.01
N ILE A 246 5.17 3.54 8.79
CA ILE A 246 5.17 4.00 10.19
C ILE A 246 4.86 5.50 10.29
N PRO A 247 5.53 6.41 9.54
CA PRO A 247 5.28 7.84 9.69
C PRO A 247 3.83 8.22 9.40
N TYR A 248 3.22 7.62 8.38
CA TYR A 248 1.82 7.87 8.01
C TYR A 248 0.86 7.47 9.14
N HIS A 249 1.01 6.27 9.70
CA HIS A 249 0.14 5.80 10.78
C HIS A 249 0.38 6.53 12.11
N VAL A 250 1.62 6.94 12.39
CA VAL A 250 1.93 7.81 13.53
C VAL A 250 1.22 9.16 13.38
N MET A 251 1.30 9.79 12.21
CA MET A 251 0.61 11.07 11.97
C MET A 251 -0.92 10.91 12.03
N MET A 252 -1.47 9.80 11.55
CA MET A 252 -2.88 9.47 11.70
C MET A 252 -3.29 9.37 13.17
N MET A 253 -2.48 8.72 14.02
CA MET A 253 -2.70 8.68 15.47
C MET A 253 -2.63 10.06 16.11
N VAL A 254 -1.64 10.88 15.75
CA VAL A 254 -1.49 12.24 16.28
C VAL A 254 -2.73 13.08 15.96
N ILE A 255 -3.21 13.05 14.71
CA ILE A 255 -4.43 13.77 14.31
C ILE A 255 -5.65 13.27 15.09
N LEU A 256 -5.78 11.96 15.30
CA LEU A 256 -6.87 11.38 16.07
C LEU A 256 -6.85 11.87 17.53
N ILE A 257 -5.69 11.89 18.19
CA ILE A 257 -5.55 12.36 19.58
C ILE A 257 -5.98 13.82 19.70
N TYR A 258 -5.57 14.68 18.76
CA TYR A 258 -6.00 16.09 18.75
C TYR A 258 -7.51 16.24 18.56
N ARG A 259 -8.13 15.41 17.70
CA ARG A 259 -9.59 15.42 17.52
C ARG A 259 -10.33 14.99 18.77
N ILE A 260 -9.85 13.97 19.48
CA ILE A 260 -10.47 13.47 20.72
C ILE A 260 -10.38 14.50 21.84
N ASN A 261 -9.22 15.16 22.00
CA ASN A 261 -8.98 16.06 23.11
C ASN A 261 -9.63 17.45 22.92
N CYS A 262 -10.32 17.70 21.79
CA CYS A 262 -10.85 19.01 21.39
C CYS A 262 -9.84 20.17 21.54
N GLN A 263 -8.54 19.85 21.56
CA GLN A 263 -7.47 20.82 21.65
C GLN A 263 -7.01 21.12 20.23
N PRO A 264 -7.19 22.35 19.72
CA PRO A 264 -6.44 22.74 18.54
C PRO A 264 -4.96 22.58 18.90
N PRO A 265 -4.13 21.88 18.09
CA PRO A 265 -2.70 21.84 18.32
C PRO A 265 -2.18 23.23 18.67
N CYS A 266 -1.40 23.34 19.74
CA CYS A 266 -0.80 24.62 20.19
C CYS A 266 0.17 25.24 19.16
N GLY A 267 0.28 24.66 17.96
CA GLY A 267 1.04 25.13 16.83
C GLY A 267 0.17 25.37 15.59
N ASN A 268 0.82 25.75 14.49
CA ASN A 268 0.13 26.08 13.24
C ASN A 268 -0.55 24.84 12.62
N MET A 269 -1.89 24.79 12.56
CA MET A 269 -2.66 23.70 11.90
C MET A 269 -2.13 23.38 10.50
N GLY A 270 -1.67 24.40 9.78
CA GLY A 270 -1.09 24.24 8.44
C GLY A 270 0.16 23.37 8.42
N THR A 271 1.01 23.46 9.46
CA THR A 271 2.22 22.64 9.57
C THR A 271 1.87 21.17 9.85
N LEU A 272 0.94 20.90 10.75
CA LEU A 272 0.52 19.53 11.06
C LEU A 272 -0.12 18.86 9.84
N SER A 273 -0.99 19.57 9.12
CA SER A 273 -1.59 19.08 7.88
C SER A 273 -0.55 18.84 6.79
N ALA A 274 0.46 19.70 6.68
CA ALA A 274 1.55 19.52 5.73
C ALA A 274 2.37 18.27 6.05
N ILE A 275 2.71 18.04 7.32
CA ILE A 275 3.47 16.84 7.74
C ILE A 275 2.67 15.57 7.44
N TYR A 276 1.38 15.53 7.78
CA TYR A 276 0.53 14.37 7.47
C TYR A 276 0.53 14.06 5.97
N LYS A 277 0.39 15.10 5.15
CA LYS A 277 0.41 14.98 3.69
C LYS A 277 1.77 14.54 3.13
N VAL A 278 2.87 14.98 3.73
CA VAL A 278 4.21 14.48 3.39
C VAL A 278 4.33 13.00 3.75
N THR A 279 3.84 12.57 4.92
CA THR A 279 3.87 11.15 5.28
C THR A 279 2.98 10.28 4.40
N GLU A 280 1.88 10.81 3.88
CA GLU A 280 1.01 10.17 2.88
C GLU A 280 1.76 9.93 1.55
N ILE A 281 2.55 10.91 1.11
CA ILE A 281 3.43 10.81 -0.05
C ILE A 281 4.51 9.74 0.18
N ILE A 282 5.17 9.76 1.35
CA ILE A 282 6.19 8.75 1.72
C ILE A 282 5.61 7.33 1.75
N CYS A 283 4.37 7.17 2.21
CA CYS A 283 3.65 5.90 2.17
C CYS A 283 3.41 5.43 0.72
N SER A 284 3.02 6.35 -0.16
CA SER A 284 2.76 6.07 -1.58
C SER A 284 4.01 5.61 -2.35
N ILE A 285 5.21 6.06 -1.93
CA ILE A 285 6.48 5.68 -2.54
C ILE A 285 6.76 4.18 -2.39
N ASN A 286 6.19 3.49 -1.39
CA ASN A 286 6.36 2.04 -1.20
C ASN A 286 6.07 1.26 -2.50
N SER A 287 4.94 1.58 -3.14
CA SER A 287 4.49 0.95 -4.40
C SER A 287 5.46 1.10 -5.57
N CYS A 288 6.40 2.04 -5.49
CA CYS A 288 7.43 2.25 -6.50
C CYS A 288 8.71 1.47 -6.21
N LEU A 289 8.96 1.15 -4.94
CA LEU A 289 10.17 0.48 -4.47
C LEU A 289 10.07 -1.05 -4.59
N ASP A 290 8.86 -1.60 -4.57
CA ASP A 290 8.61 -3.02 -4.68
C ASP A 290 9.20 -3.64 -5.99
N PRO A 291 8.96 -3.09 -7.20
CA PRO A 291 9.62 -3.55 -8.43
C PRO A 291 11.16 -3.47 -8.40
N ILE A 292 11.72 -2.44 -7.75
CA ILE A 292 13.17 -2.27 -7.60
C ILE A 292 13.72 -3.40 -6.71
N ILE A 293 13.05 -3.68 -5.60
CA ILE A 293 13.43 -4.77 -4.71
C ILE A 293 13.33 -6.12 -5.45
N PHE A 294 12.27 -6.34 -6.24
CA PHE A 294 12.10 -7.60 -7.00
C PHE A 294 13.12 -7.79 -8.12
N THR A 295 13.47 -6.73 -8.84
CA THR A 295 14.53 -6.77 -9.87
C THR A 295 15.90 -7.05 -9.26
N ILE A 296 16.22 -6.41 -8.13
CA ILE A 296 17.44 -6.68 -7.38
C ILE A 296 17.38 -8.07 -6.74
N ALA A 297 16.19 -8.61 -6.43
CA ALA A 297 16.03 -9.92 -5.83
C ALA A 297 16.36 -11.07 -6.79
N ASN A 298 15.86 -10.98 -8.02
CA ASN A 298 16.00 -12.04 -9.01
C ASN A 298 16.99 -11.62 -10.11
N LYS A 299 18.27 -12.06 -10.03
CA LYS A 299 19.23 -11.85 -11.15
C LYS A 299 18.68 -12.48 -12.44
N THR A 300 17.98 -13.60 -12.30
CA THR A 300 17.24 -14.29 -13.36
C THR A 300 16.07 -13.48 -13.92
N PHE A 301 15.45 -12.58 -13.15
CA PHE A 301 14.41 -11.66 -13.65
C PHE A 301 15.04 -10.54 -14.49
N TYR A 302 16.15 -9.97 -14.04
CA TYR A 302 16.92 -9.00 -14.83
C TYR A 302 17.46 -9.62 -16.13
N GLU A 303 18.01 -10.84 -16.08
CA GLU A 303 18.46 -11.56 -17.28
C GLU A 303 17.32 -11.89 -18.24
N ARG A 304 16.13 -12.25 -17.73
CA ARG A 304 14.93 -12.49 -18.56
C ARG A 304 14.27 -11.22 -19.12
N ILE A 305 14.35 -10.10 -18.41
CA ILE A 305 13.94 -8.78 -18.93
C ILE A 305 14.94 -8.28 -19.98
N LYS A 306 16.24 -8.55 -19.80
CA LYS A 306 17.23 -8.23 -20.83
C LYS A 306 17.03 -9.10 -22.08
N SER A 307 16.47 -10.30 -21.91
CA SER A 307 16.03 -11.18 -22.99
C SER A 307 14.53 -11.01 -23.32
N ILE A 308 14.01 -9.78 -23.50
CA ILE A 308 12.67 -9.53 -24.12
C ILE A 308 12.65 -9.99 -25.61
N LYS A 309 13.12 -11.20 -25.88
CA LYS A 309 12.46 -12.12 -26.80
C LYS A 309 11.65 -13.04 -25.91
N CYS A 310 10.39 -12.70 -25.64
CA CYS A 310 9.42 -13.70 -25.22
C CYS A 310 9.54 -14.83 -26.24
N HIS A 311 10.09 -15.98 -25.82
CA HIS A 311 10.22 -17.12 -26.71
C HIS A 311 8.80 -17.50 -27.19
N PRO A 312 8.60 -17.78 -28.49
CA PRO A 312 7.30 -18.15 -29.06
C PRO A 312 6.92 -19.58 -28.65
N LYS A 313 6.75 -19.82 -27.35
CA LYS A 313 6.04 -21.00 -26.82
C LYS A 313 4.59 -20.68 -26.45
N CYS A 314 4.11 -19.49 -26.81
CA CYS A 314 2.68 -19.16 -26.92
C CYS A 314 2.01 -19.73 -28.19
N GLN A 315 2.46 -20.88 -28.70
CA GLN A 315 1.87 -21.52 -29.88
C GLN A 315 1.23 -22.89 -29.60
N TYR A 316 1.29 -23.39 -28.37
CA TYR A 316 0.65 -24.68 -28.02
C TYR A 316 -0.73 -24.57 -27.37
N CYS A 317 -1.25 -23.37 -27.10
CA CYS A 317 -2.63 -23.19 -26.62
C CYS A 317 -3.67 -23.02 -27.75
N CYS A 318 -3.28 -23.02 -29.03
CA CYS A 318 -4.22 -22.95 -30.17
C CYS A 318 -4.51 -24.29 -30.86
N CYS A 319 -4.01 -25.43 -30.36
CA CYS A 319 -4.21 -26.74 -31.02
C CYS A 319 -5.14 -27.71 -30.26
N LEU A 320 -6.01 -27.23 -29.38
CA LEU A 320 -7.04 -28.04 -28.71
C LEU A 320 -8.46 -27.60 -29.06
N THR A 321 -8.68 -27.26 -30.33
CA THR A 321 -10.01 -27.33 -30.95
C THR A 321 -9.95 -28.25 -32.15
N GLY A 322 -10.47 -29.47 -31.95
CA GLY A 322 -10.90 -30.37 -33.01
C GLY A 322 -9.93 -31.49 -33.35
N ARG A 323 -10.20 -32.69 -32.83
CA ARG A 323 -10.44 -33.85 -33.69
C ARG A 323 -11.24 -34.93 -32.96
N VAL A 324 -12.33 -35.29 -33.64
CA VAL A 324 -13.09 -36.54 -33.58
C VAL A 324 -12.14 -37.73 -33.77
#